data_AF-A0A317ZJ79-F1
#
_entry.id   AF-A0A317ZJ79-F1
#
_cell.length_a   1.000
_cell.length_b   1.000
_cell.length_c   1.000
_cell.angle_alpha   90.00
_cell.angle_beta   90.00
_cell.angle_gamma   90.00
#
_symmetry.space_group_name_H-M   'P 1'
#
loop_
_entity.id
_entity.type
_entity.pdbx_description
1 polymer ?
#
loop_
_entity_poly.entity_id
_entity_poly.type
_entity_poly.pdbx_seq_one_letter_code
_entity_poly.pdbx_strand_id
1 'polypeptide(L)'
;MTKKHKKLSAGATDRVIGMAWQDRCSFERIEDVSGLTEPEVIKLMRANLKPSSFRRWRKRVSGRVTKHRKRFKRFEAFKGSFE
;
A
#
# COMPACT_ATOMS: atom_id res chain seq x y z
N MET A 1 -16.60 -10.12 12.41
CA MET A 1 -15.28 -10.27 13.04
C MET A 1 -14.75 -8.88 13.37
N THR A 2 -14.65 -8.54 14.65
CA THR A 2 -14.33 -7.18 15.13
C THR A 2 -12.82 -6.92 14.96
N LYS A 3 -12.43 -6.21 13.90
CA LYS A 3 -11.04 -5.77 13.72
C LYS A 3 -10.73 -4.75 14.81
N LYS A 4 -10.08 -5.21 15.89
CA LYS A 4 -9.53 -4.38 16.96
C LYS A 4 -8.70 -3.27 16.32
N HIS A 5 -9.04 -2.01 16.62
CA HIS A 5 -8.23 -0.87 16.23
C HIS A 5 -6.83 -1.02 16.82
N LYS A 6 -5.91 -1.55 16.03
CA LYS A 6 -4.51 -1.68 16.39
C LYS A 6 -3.97 -0.27 16.47
N LYS A 7 -3.80 0.25 17.70
CA LYS A 7 -3.00 1.45 17.94
C LYS A 7 -1.60 1.16 17.42
N LEU A 8 -1.32 1.58 16.19
CA LEU A 8 0.03 1.60 15.64
C LEU A 8 0.83 2.57 16.52
N SER A 9 1.99 2.15 17.02
CA SER A 9 2.92 3.10 17.62
C SER A 9 3.28 4.16 16.57
N ALA A 10 3.63 5.37 16.99
CA ALA A 10 3.92 6.46 16.06
C ALA A 10 4.90 6.03 14.93
N GLY A 11 5.95 5.28 15.28
CA GLY A 11 6.91 4.76 14.31
C GLY A 11 6.34 3.72 13.31
N ALA A 12 5.32 2.96 13.68
CA ALA A 12 4.66 2.04 12.74
C ALA A 12 3.79 2.80 11.73
N THR A 13 3.17 3.91 12.15
CA THR A 13 2.40 4.79 11.26
C THR A 13 3.30 5.44 10.22
N ASP A 14 4.44 6.00 10.61
CA ASP A 14 5.40 6.60 9.68
C ASP A 14 5.93 5.58 8.67
N ARG A 15 6.19 4.34 9.13
CA ARG A 15 6.60 3.23 8.25
C ARG A 15 5.52 2.89 7.22
N VAL A 16 4.24 2.83 7.62
CA VAL A 16 3.13 2.58 6.70
C VAL A 16 2.98 3.73 5.70
N ILE A 17 3.10 4.99 6.14
CA ILE A 17 3.04 6.15 5.25
C ILE A 17 4.20 6.11 4.23
N GLY A 18 5.41 5.82 4.69
CA GLY A 18 6.59 5.66 3.84
C GLY A 18 6.45 4.51 2.84
N MET A 19 5.88 3.37 3.25
CA MET A 19 5.56 2.25 2.36
C MET A 19 4.48 2.61 1.34
N ALA A 20 3.40 3.27 1.78
CA ALA A 20 2.31 3.71 0.92
C ALA A 20 2.72 4.80 -0.08
N TRP A 21 3.81 5.54 0.20
CA TRP A 21 4.36 6.53 -0.72
C TRP A 21 5.27 5.93 -1.79
N GLN A 22 5.84 4.75 -1.54
CA GLN A 22 6.66 4.04 -2.52
C GLN A 22 5.75 3.51 -3.63
N ASP A 23 5.92 4.00 -4.85
CA ASP A 23 5.09 3.65 -6.03
C ASP A 23 5.11 2.15 -6.41
N ARG A 24 5.97 1.34 -5.75
CA ARG A 24 6.09 -0.12 -5.91
C ARG A 24 5.49 -0.95 -4.79
N CYS A 25 4.85 -0.34 -3.78
CA CYS A 25 4.25 -1.09 -2.68
C CYS A 25 2.77 -1.42 -2.98
N SER A 26 2.44 -2.71 -3.09
CA SER A 26 1.05 -3.16 -3.17
C SER A 26 0.37 -3.05 -1.81
N PHE A 27 -0.93 -2.75 -1.77
CA PHE A 27 -1.69 -2.71 -0.52
C PHE A 27 -1.68 -4.02 0.25
N GLU A 28 -1.64 -5.15 -0.47
CA GLU A 28 -1.49 -6.50 0.12
C GLU A 28 -0.21 -6.61 0.96
N ARG A 29 0.92 -6.11 0.46
CA ARG A 29 2.17 -6.11 1.23
C ARG A 29 2.14 -5.16 2.42
N ILE A 30 1.40 -4.06 2.31
CA ILE A 30 1.18 -3.16 3.44
C ILE A 30 0.31 -3.86 4.49
N GLU A 31 -0.70 -4.62 4.07
CA GLU A 31 -1.55 -5.43 4.94
C GLU A 31 -0.75 -6.54 5.63
N ASP A 32 0.16 -7.23 4.94
CA ASP A 32 1.00 -8.27 5.56
C ASP A 32 1.88 -7.71 6.69
N VAL A 33 2.45 -6.51 6.49
CA VAL A 33 3.40 -5.91 7.45
C VAL A 33 2.69 -5.16 8.57
N SER A 34 1.61 -4.46 8.26
CA SER A 34 0.92 -3.58 9.22
C SER A 34 -0.38 -4.16 9.77
N GLY A 35 -0.97 -5.14 9.08
CA GLY A 35 -2.32 -5.64 9.32
C GLY A 35 -3.42 -4.68 8.84
N LEU A 36 -3.07 -3.59 8.14
CA LEU A 36 -4.03 -2.61 7.64
C LEU A 36 -4.46 -2.94 6.21
N THR A 37 -5.77 -2.99 6.03
CA THR A 37 -6.40 -3.11 4.71
C THR A 37 -6.25 -1.81 3.91
N GLU A 38 -6.39 -1.89 2.58
CA GLU A 38 -6.41 -0.71 1.70
C GLU A 38 -7.28 0.45 2.23
N PRO A 39 -8.57 0.27 2.59
CA PRO A 39 -9.39 1.37 3.11
C PRO A 39 -8.87 1.96 4.43
N GLU A 40 -8.22 1.16 5.28
CA GLU A 40 -7.59 1.66 6.51
C GLU A 40 -6.35 2.48 6.22
N VAL A 41 -5.51 2.05 5.27
CA VAL A 41 -4.34 2.82 4.79
C VAL A 41 -4.79 4.13 4.15
N ILE A 42 -5.87 4.12 3.35
CA ILE A 42 -6.42 5.36 2.76
C ILE A 42 -6.88 6.33 3.86
N LYS A 43 -7.56 5.83 4.90
CA LYS A 43 -7.97 6.66 6.05
C LYS A 43 -6.76 7.21 6.79
N LEU A 44 -5.75 6.38 7.04
CA LEU A 44 -4.50 6.78 7.69
C LEU A 44 -3.79 7.88 6.90
N MET A 45 -3.65 7.70 5.60
CA MET A 45 -3.02 8.66 4.70
C MET A 45 -3.80 9.98 4.65
N ARG A 46 -5.13 9.92 4.67
CA ARG A 46 -5.99 11.12 4.71
C ARG A 46 -5.87 11.88 6.03
N ALA A 47 -5.66 11.19 7.15
CA ALA A 47 -5.50 11.82 8.45
C ALA A 47 -4.11 12.45 8.64
N ASN A 48 -3.07 11.88 8.03
CA ASN A 48 -1.68 12.31 8.24
C ASN A 48 -1.15 13.26 7.16
N LEU A 49 -1.69 13.22 5.93
CA LEU A 49 -1.21 14.07 4.84
C LEU A 49 -2.07 15.32 4.65
N LYS A 50 -1.42 16.40 4.19
CA LYS A 50 -2.13 17.59 3.69
C LYS A 50 -3.07 17.22 2.53
N PRO A 51 -4.24 17.87 2.39
CA PRO A 51 -5.20 17.56 1.33
C PRO A 51 -4.65 17.63 -0.10
N SER A 52 -3.66 18.49 -0.35
CA SER A 52 -2.97 18.60 -1.65
C SER A 52 -2.07 17.39 -1.93
N SER A 53 -1.31 16.94 -0.93
CA SER A 53 -0.47 15.74 -1.01
C SER A 53 -1.31 14.47 -1.15
N PHE A 54 -2.38 14.35 -0.37
CA PHE A 54 -3.31 13.21 -0.47
C PHE A 54 -3.93 13.10 -1.87
N ARG A 55 -4.35 14.23 -2.48
CA ARG A 55 -4.86 14.22 -3.86
C ARG A 55 -3.80 13.73 -4.87
N ARG A 56 -2.54 14.14 -4.74
CA ARG A 56 -1.45 13.65 -5.62
C ARG A 56 -1.22 12.15 -5.46
N TRP A 57 -1.18 11.67 -4.22
CA TRP A 57 -1.08 10.25 -3.91
C TRP A 57 -2.22 9.45 -4.53
N ARG A 58 -3.44 9.92 -4.31
CA ARG A 58 -4.64 9.21 -4.76
C ARG A 58 -4.67 9.15 -6.28
N LYS A 59 -4.21 10.18 -6.99
CA LYS A 59 -4.01 10.12 -8.45
C LYS A 59 -3.00 9.02 -8.86
N ARG A 60 -1.89 8.85 -8.13
CA ARG A 60 -0.89 7.80 -8.44
C ARG A 60 -1.43 6.39 -8.17
N VAL A 61 -2.03 6.19 -7.00
CA VAL A 61 -2.48 4.87 -6.55
C VAL A 61 -3.82 4.45 -7.18
N SER A 62 -4.74 5.40 -7.40
CA SER A 62 -5.99 5.18 -8.14
C SER A 62 -5.79 5.17 -9.66
N GLY A 63 -4.64 5.61 -10.17
CA GLY A 63 -4.30 5.45 -11.59
C GLY A 63 -4.10 3.98 -12.01
N ARG A 64 -4.05 3.05 -11.04
CA ARG A 64 -4.10 1.59 -11.25
C ARG A 64 -5.53 1.04 -11.33
N VAL A 65 -6.53 1.87 -11.65
CA VAL A 65 -7.86 1.38 -11.99
C VAL A 65 -7.76 0.63 -13.32
N THR A 66 -7.77 -0.70 -13.19
CA THR A 66 -8.14 -1.70 -14.21
C THR A 66 -7.26 -1.80 -15.46
N LYS A 67 -6.22 -2.64 -15.40
CA LYS A 67 -5.64 -3.32 -16.57
C LYS A 67 -5.97 -4.82 -16.60
N HIS A 68 -7.11 -5.25 -16.07
CA HIS A 68 -7.61 -6.60 -16.35
C HIS A 68 -8.40 -6.61 -17.66
N ARG A 69 -7.69 -6.63 -18.78
CA ARG A 69 -7.87 -7.66 -19.81
C ARG A 69 -6.71 -7.60 -20.80
N LYS A 70 -5.94 -8.69 -20.82
CA LYS A 70 -4.84 -9.04 -21.74
C LYS A 70 -3.43 -8.59 -21.33
N ARG A 71 -2.71 -9.60 -20.84
CA ARG A 71 -1.28 -9.90 -21.09
C ARG A 71 -0.27 -9.12 -20.25
N PHE A 72 0.01 -9.65 -19.06
CA PHE A 72 1.37 -9.67 -18.51
C PHE A 72 1.60 -10.99 -17.77
N LYS A 73 1.75 -12.09 -18.53
CA LYS A 73 2.65 -13.17 -18.11
C LYS A 73 4.06 -12.63 -18.29
N ARG A 74 4.74 -12.14 -17.24
CA ARG A 74 6.21 -12.07 -17.16
C ARG A 74 6.67 -11.55 -15.81
N PHE A 75 6.58 -12.32 -14.72
CA PHE A 75 7.54 -12.20 -13.59
C PHE A 75 7.44 -13.42 -12.66
N GLU A 76 7.56 -14.63 -13.22
CA GLU A 76 8.00 -15.82 -12.49
C GLU A 76 9.30 -16.34 -13.14
N ALA A 77 10.33 -15.50 -13.15
CA ALA A 77 11.66 -15.93 -13.59
C ALA A 77 12.72 -15.05 -12.93
N PHE A 78 12.86 -15.16 -11.61
CA PHE A 78 14.14 -15.07 -10.90
C PHE A 78 13.93 -15.37 -9.40
N LYS A 79 13.65 -16.64 -9.09
CA LYS A 79 13.93 -17.21 -7.77
C LYS A 79 14.72 -18.48 -8.04
N GLY A 80 15.99 -18.48 -7.66
CA GLY A 80 16.82 -19.69 -7.68
C GLY A 80 18.10 -19.56 -8.51
N SER A 81 19.08 -18.82 -7.99
CA SER A 81 20.49 -19.16 -8.16
C SER A 81 21.28 -18.43 -7.06
N PHE A 82 21.22 -19.01 -5.87
CA PHE A 82 22.27 -18.90 -4.87
C PHE A 82 22.32 -20.26 -4.15
N GLU A 83 22.89 -21.22 -4.87
CA GLU A 83 23.84 -22.25 -4.42
C GLU A 83 24.38 -22.92 -5.68
#